data_AF-A0A2H6K653-F1
#
_entry.id   AF-A0A2H6K653-F1
#
_cell.length_a   1.000
_cell.length_b   1.000
_cell.length_c   1.000
_cell.angle_alpha   90.00
_cell.angle_beta   90.00
_cell.angle_gamma   90.00
#
_symmetry.space_group_name_H-M   'P 1'
#
loop_
_entity.id
_entity.type
_entity.pdbx_description
1 polymer ?
#
loop_
_entity_poly.entity_id
_entity_poly.type
_entity_poly.pdbx_seq_one_letter_code
_entity_poly.pdbx_strand_id
1 'polypeptide(L)'
;MAFLEWDEKYSVGIEEIDQQHKRLFDLINKLYGTVQKVNGANDLQSSIIELSAILAAVDKMEDYASYHFSTEENYMLEYSYPDYKAHKKAHDLFFESVRKFKREIDEGKGFKLTDILEYLKKWLTGHVLTTDQKYRKFFKKKGLS
;
A
#
# COMPACT_ATOMS: atom_id res chain seq x y z
N MET A 1 10.91 7.32 -15.22
CA MET A 1 9.44 7.09 -15.20
C MET A 1 9.07 6.53 -13.85
N ALA A 2 7.88 6.87 -13.34
CA ALA A 2 7.41 6.31 -12.07
C ALA A 2 7.07 4.82 -12.25
N PHE A 3 7.20 4.04 -11.18
CA PHE A 3 6.87 2.62 -11.20
C PHE A 3 5.35 2.39 -11.16
N LEU A 4 4.64 3.33 -10.53
CA LEU A 4 3.20 3.37 -10.39
C LEU A 4 2.73 4.81 -10.53
N GLU A 5 1.86 5.08 -11.51
CA GLU A 5 1.31 6.42 -11.77
C GLU A 5 -0.14 6.50 -11.32
N TRP A 6 -0.50 7.62 -10.71
CA TRP A 6 -1.89 7.95 -10.41
C TRP A 6 -2.67 8.16 -11.71
N ASP A 7 -3.92 7.73 -11.71
CA ASP A 7 -4.88 7.89 -12.78
C ASP A 7 -6.26 8.09 -12.14
N GLU A 8 -7.11 8.89 -12.76
CA GLU A 8 -8.45 9.22 -12.24
C GLU A 8 -9.35 7.98 -12.05
N LYS A 9 -9.04 6.85 -12.69
CA LYS A 9 -9.74 5.58 -12.41
C LYS A 9 -9.56 5.07 -10.97
N TYR A 10 -8.54 5.53 -10.26
CA TYR A 10 -8.30 5.20 -8.85
C TYR A 10 -9.04 6.14 -7.89
N SER A 11 -9.62 7.23 -8.40
CA SER A 11 -10.44 8.11 -7.58
C SER A 11 -11.72 7.41 -7.13
N VAL A 12 -11.97 7.41 -5.83
CA VAL A 12 -13.23 7.02 -5.22
C VAL A 12 -14.18 8.20 -5.03
N GLY A 13 -13.74 9.42 -5.35
CA GLY A 13 -14.54 10.64 -5.27
C GLY A 13 -14.83 11.08 -3.84
N ILE A 14 -13.91 10.74 -2.93
CA ILE A 14 -13.85 11.24 -1.56
C ILE A 14 -12.47 11.88 -1.42
N GLU A 15 -12.40 13.20 -1.37
CA GLU A 15 -11.14 13.96 -1.50
C GLU A 15 -10.07 13.49 -0.50
N GLU A 16 -10.45 13.26 0.76
CA GLU A 16 -9.52 12.75 1.77
C GLU A 16 -8.94 11.38 1.38
N ILE A 17 -9.77 10.45 0.94
CA ILE A 17 -9.33 9.10 0.57
C ILE A 17 -8.48 9.16 -0.70
N ASP A 18 -8.84 9.98 -1.67
CA ASP A 18 -8.08 10.14 -2.92
C ASP A 18 -6.67 10.73 -2.64
N GLN A 19 -6.56 11.66 -1.70
CA GLN A 19 -5.26 12.16 -1.24
C GLN A 19 -4.44 11.07 -0.54
N GLN A 20 -5.07 10.23 0.28
CA GLN A 20 -4.42 9.10 0.93
C GLN A 20 -3.94 8.05 -0.09
N HIS A 21 -4.75 7.71 -1.10
CA HIS A 21 -4.33 6.82 -2.17
C HIS A 21 -3.14 7.37 -2.95
N LYS A 22 -3.18 8.66 -3.36
CA LYS A 22 -2.04 9.31 -4.03
C LYS A 22 -0.77 9.21 -3.19
N ARG A 23 -0.87 9.38 -1.87
CA ARG A 23 0.26 9.23 -0.97
C ARG A 23 0.77 7.78 -0.88
N LEU A 24 -0.10 6.78 -0.89
CA LEU A 24 0.32 5.37 -0.97
C LEU A 24 1.07 5.08 -2.29
N PHE A 25 0.60 5.62 -3.41
CA PHE A 25 1.29 5.52 -4.71
C PHE A 25 2.71 6.12 -4.63
N ASP A 26 2.83 7.30 -4.03
CA ASP A 26 4.13 7.96 -3.81
C ASP A 26 5.07 7.13 -2.94
N LEU A 27 4.56 6.49 -1.89
CA LEU A 27 5.36 5.64 -1.01
C LEU A 27 5.87 4.40 -1.75
N ILE A 28 5.04 3.77 -2.59
CA ILE A 28 5.46 2.68 -3.47
C ILE A 28 6.55 3.14 -4.46
N ASN A 29 6.39 4.32 -5.07
CA ASN A 29 7.41 4.88 -5.97
C ASN A 29 8.73 5.18 -5.25
N LYS A 30 8.68 5.65 -4.00
CA LYS A 30 9.88 5.87 -3.17
C LYS A 30 10.57 4.55 -2.84
N LEU A 31 9.80 3.53 -2.45
CA LEU A 31 10.35 2.18 -2.23
C LEU A 31 11.01 1.64 -3.50
N TYR A 32 10.39 1.84 -4.67
CA TYR A 32 10.98 1.44 -5.95
C TYR A 32 12.32 2.14 -6.19
N GLY A 33 12.40 3.45 -5.94
CA GLY A 33 13.66 4.19 -6.01
C GLY A 33 14.74 3.67 -5.06
N THR A 34 14.36 3.21 -3.87
CA THR A 34 15.29 2.56 -2.93
C THR A 34 15.77 1.22 -3.47
N VAL A 35 14.88 0.35 -3.95
CA VAL A 35 15.23 -0.97 -4.53
C VAL A 35 16.20 -0.82 -5.71
N GLN A 36 15.99 0.17 -6.58
CA GLN A 36 16.86 0.38 -7.73
C GLN A 36 18.28 0.82 -7.35
N LYS A 37 18.44 1.53 -6.22
CA LYS A 37 19.77 1.83 -5.69
C LYS A 37 20.45 0.56 -5.18
N VAL A 38 19.69 -0.28 -4.46
CA VAL A 38 20.21 -1.53 -3.89
C VAL A 38 20.76 -2.48 -4.95
N ASN A 39 20.02 -2.65 -6.05
CA ASN A 39 20.44 -3.53 -7.14
C ASN A 39 21.70 -3.03 -7.89
N GLY A 40 22.14 -1.80 -7.64
CA GLY A 40 23.34 -1.20 -8.25
C GLY A 40 24.58 -1.20 -7.36
N ALA A 41 24.50 -1.75 -6.14
CA ALA A 41 25.64 -1.79 -5.22
C ALA A 41 26.60 -2.95 -5.52
N ASN A 42 27.90 -2.67 -5.41
CA ASN A 42 28.97 -3.57 -5.86
C ASN A 42 29.79 -4.17 -4.71
N ASP A 43 29.44 -3.88 -3.45
CA ASP A 43 30.15 -4.35 -2.26
C ASP A 43 29.20 -4.69 -1.09
N LEU A 44 29.68 -5.55 -0.19
CA LEU A 44 28.89 -6.13 0.91
C LEU A 44 28.41 -5.11 1.94
N GLN A 45 29.18 -4.05 2.20
CA GLN A 45 28.81 -3.04 3.20
C GLN A 45 27.69 -2.14 2.68
N SER A 46 27.76 -1.78 1.39
CA SER A 46 26.67 -1.12 0.69
C SER A 46 25.37 -1.94 0.72
N SER A 47 25.44 -3.26 0.51
CA SER A 47 24.26 -4.14 0.54
C SER A 47 23.54 -4.18 1.90
N ILE A 48 24.27 -4.14 3.03
CA ILE A 48 23.66 -4.16 4.37
C ILE A 48 22.94 -2.84 4.69
N ILE A 49 23.58 -1.70 4.39
CA ILE A 49 22.99 -0.37 4.60
C ILE A 49 21.71 -0.25 3.77
N GLU A 50 21.72 -0.80 2.57
CA GLU A 50 20.62 -0.73 1.63
C GLU A 50 19.43 -1.61 2.01
N LEU A 51 19.65 -2.81 2.56
CA LEU A 51 18.57 -3.64 3.12
C LEU A 51 17.84 -2.93 4.28
N SER A 52 18.58 -2.24 5.15
CA SER A 52 17.98 -1.46 6.23
C SER A 52 17.11 -0.31 5.69
N ALA A 53 17.52 0.32 4.59
CA ALA A 53 16.75 1.38 3.94
C ALA A 53 15.46 0.85 3.31
N ILE A 54 15.47 -0.39 2.80
CA ILE A 54 14.28 -1.08 2.31
C ILE A 54 13.29 -1.36 3.43
N LEU A 55 13.75 -1.99 4.51
CA LEU A 55 12.88 -2.29 5.66
C LEU A 55 12.24 -1.01 6.21
N ALA A 56 13.02 0.06 6.37
CA ALA A 56 12.50 1.36 6.81
C ALA A 56 11.50 1.99 5.82
N ALA A 57 11.64 1.74 4.51
CA ALA A 57 10.67 2.20 3.52
C ALA A 57 9.38 1.36 3.54
N VAL A 58 9.49 0.05 3.80
CA VAL A 58 8.35 -0.84 4.00
C VAL A 58 7.60 -0.49 5.28
N ASP A 59 8.29 -0.18 6.37
CA ASP A 59 7.68 0.28 7.63
C ASP A 59 6.84 1.55 7.40
N LYS A 60 7.40 2.54 6.70
CA LYS A 60 6.67 3.76 6.34
C LYS A 60 5.42 3.50 5.49
N MET A 61 5.47 2.49 4.62
CA MET A 61 4.31 2.08 3.83
C MET A 61 3.27 1.40 4.71
N GLU A 62 3.69 0.50 5.60
CA GLU A 62 2.82 -0.20 6.56
C GLU A 62 2.10 0.80 7.49
N ASP A 63 2.84 1.75 8.08
CA ASP A 63 2.29 2.77 8.96
C ASP A 63 1.24 3.63 8.26
N TYR A 64 1.54 4.08 7.03
CA TYR A 64 0.62 4.93 6.29
C TYR A 64 -0.60 4.16 5.77
N ALA A 65 -0.44 2.88 5.40
CA ALA A 65 -1.55 1.99 5.08
C ALA A 65 -2.47 1.79 6.30
N SER A 66 -1.91 1.65 7.50
CA SER A 66 -2.70 1.55 8.75
C SER A 66 -3.51 2.81 9.00
N TYR A 67 -2.92 3.99 8.80
CA TYR A 67 -3.65 5.26 8.89
C TYR A 67 -4.81 5.30 7.89
N HIS A 68 -4.53 5.02 6.62
CA HIS A 68 -5.52 5.06 5.54
C HIS A 68 -6.68 4.08 5.75
N PHE A 69 -6.37 2.81 6.05
CA PHE A 69 -7.39 1.80 6.30
C PHE A 69 -8.23 2.15 7.53
N SER A 70 -7.64 2.75 8.56
CA SER A 70 -8.40 3.23 9.72
C SER A 70 -9.40 4.34 9.32
N THR A 71 -9.01 5.26 8.43
CA THR A 71 -9.93 6.28 7.89
C THR A 71 -11.10 5.62 7.16
N GLU A 72 -10.83 4.69 6.24
CA GLU A 72 -11.90 4.00 5.51
C GLU A 72 -12.81 3.20 6.43
N GLU A 73 -12.23 2.46 7.37
CA GLU A 73 -12.96 1.64 8.33
C GLU A 73 -13.84 2.47 9.23
N ASN A 74 -13.37 3.65 9.66
CA ASN A 74 -14.18 4.59 10.43
C ASN A 74 -15.38 5.10 9.61
N TYR A 75 -15.18 5.49 8.35
CA TYR A 75 -16.29 5.87 7.48
C TYR A 75 -17.27 4.71 7.23
N MET A 76 -16.75 3.51 7.00
CA MET A 76 -17.59 2.33 6.82
C MET A 76 -18.43 2.04 8.06
N LEU A 77 -17.88 2.19 9.26
CA LEU A 77 -18.62 2.01 10.52
C LEU A 77 -19.64 3.13 10.73
N GLU A 78 -19.24 4.40 10.58
CA GLU A 78 -20.08 5.58 10.79
C GLU A 78 -21.33 5.55 9.91
N TYR A 79 -21.15 5.26 8.61
CA TYR A 79 -22.26 5.23 7.66
C TYR A 79 -22.95 3.86 7.57
N SER A 80 -22.51 2.86 8.35
CA SER A 80 -23.03 1.48 8.33
C SER A 80 -22.93 0.82 6.95
N TYR A 81 -21.73 0.83 6.36
CA TYR A 81 -21.45 0.20 5.08
C TYR A 81 -21.64 -1.33 5.16
N PRO A 82 -22.51 -1.92 4.30
CA PRO A 82 -22.87 -3.34 4.41
C PRO A 82 -21.71 -4.32 4.30
N ASP A 83 -20.70 -4.01 3.47
CA ASP A 83 -19.60 -4.92 3.17
C ASP A 83 -18.36 -4.70 4.07
N TYR A 84 -18.48 -3.90 5.15
CA TYR A 84 -17.39 -3.55 6.06
C TYR A 84 -16.53 -4.76 6.48
N LYS A 85 -17.17 -5.86 6.90
CA LYS A 85 -16.43 -7.05 7.38
C LYS A 85 -15.53 -7.67 6.31
N ALA A 86 -16.00 -7.70 5.07
CA ALA A 86 -15.23 -8.24 3.95
C ALA A 86 -14.09 -7.30 3.57
N HIS A 87 -14.35 -5.99 3.57
CA HIS A 87 -13.36 -4.95 3.29
C HIS A 87 -12.23 -4.96 4.33
N LYS A 88 -12.58 -4.92 5.63
CA LYS A 88 -11.61 -5.01 6.72
C LYS A 88 -10.75 -6.28 6.63
N LYS A 89 -11.35 -7.41 6.28
CA LYS A 89 -10.60 -8.67 6.11
C LYS A 89 -9.53 -8.55 5.02
N ALA A 90 -9.79 -7.81 3.94
CA ALA A 90 -8.79 -7.55 2.91
C ALA A 90 -7.61 -6.71 3.45
N HIS A 91 -7.90 -5.71 4.29
CA HIS A 91 -6.87 -4.91 4.98
C HIS A 91 -6.04 -5.76 5.95
N ASP A 92 -6.67 -6.62 6.73
CA ASP A 92 -5.96 -7.49 7.68
C ASP A 92 -5.00 -8.44 6.94
N LEU A 93 -5.44 -9.02 5.81
CA LEU A 93 -4.62 -9.88 4.96
C LEU A 93 -3.45 -9.13 4.27
N PHE A 94 -3.62 -7.84 3.99
CA PHE A 94 -2.53 -7.00 3.50
C PHE A 94 -1.39 -6.95 4.51
N PHE A 95 -1.69 -6.64 5.78
CA PHE A 95 -0.67 -6.56 6.81
C PHE A 95 0.00 -7.90 7.10
N GLU A 96 -0.74 -9.01 7.03
CA GLU A 96 -0.15 -10.35 7.14
C GLU A 96 0.89 -10.61 6.03
N SER A 97 0.57 -10.19 4.81
CA SER A 97 1.48 -10.34 3.66
C SER A 97 2.70 -9.44 3.79
N VAL A 98 2.53 -8.18 4.18
CA VAL A 98 3.64 -7.24 4.42
C VAL A 98 4.58 -7.76 5.51
N ARG A 99 4.04 -8.24 6.65
CA ARG A 99 4.85 -8.85 7.71
C ARG A 99 5.58 -10.10 7.25
N LYS A 100 4.96 -10.91 6.38
CA LYS A 100 5.63 -12.07 5.78
C LYS A 100 6.84 -11.63 4.94
N PHE A 101 6.68 -10.62 4.09
CA PHE A 101 7.78 -10.09 3.29
C PHE A 101 8.93 -9.54 4.14
N LYS A 102 8.63 -8.76 5.18
CA LYS A 102 9.66 -8.24 6.11
C LYS A 102 10.48 -9.38 6.72
N ARG A 103 9.83 -10.45 7.17
CA ARG A 103 10.50 -11.63 7.70
C ARG A 103 11.39 -12.33 6.67
N GLU A 104 10.91 -12.48 5.43
CA GLU A 104 11.69 -13.11 4.36
C GLU A 104 12.93 -12.30 3.97
N ILE A 105 12.83 -10.96 4.04
CA ILE A 105 13.97 -10.03 3.89
C ILE A 105 14.97 -10.24 5.04
N ASP A 106 14.51 -10.24 6.29
CA ASP A 106 15.36 -10.40 7.48
C ASP A 106 16.09 -11.76 7.50
N GLU A 107 15.41 -12.83 7.07
CA GLU A 107 15.96 -14.19 7.06
C GLU A 107 16.89 -14.45 5.85
N GLY A 108 17.03 -13.51 4.92
CA GLY A 108 17.88 -13.65 3.73
C GLY A 108 17.44 -14.78 2.79
N LYS A 109 16.17 -15.22 2.87
CA LYS A 109 15.65 -16.39 2.15
C LYS A 109 15.36 -16.08 0.68
N GLY A 110 16.41 -15.94 -0.14
CA GLY A 110 16.31 -15.86 -1.61
C GLY A 110 15.31 -14.81 -2.11
N PHE A 111 15.02 -13.81 -1.28
CA PHE A 111 13.93 -12.89 -1.46
C PHE A 111 14.33 -11.85 -2.49
N LYS A 112 13.55 -11.72 -3.57
CA LYS A 112 13.78 -10.65 -4.54
C LYS A 112 13.03 -9.42 -4.04
N LEU A 113 13.77 -8.33 -3.81
CA LEU A 113 13.19 -7.03 -3.43
C LEU A 113 12.11 -6.54 -4.41
N THR A 114 12.12 -7.03 -5.64
CA THR A 114 11.08 -6.77 -6.64
C THR A 114 9.73 -7.41 -6.30
N ASP A 115 9.70 -8.48 -5.51
CA ASP A 115 8.47 -9.24 -5.23
C ASP A 115 7.55 -8.46 -4.29
N ILE A 116 8.10 -7.79 -3.26
CA ILE A 116 7.32 -6.90 -2.40
C ILE A 116 6.79 -5.69 -3.18
N LEU A 117 7.57 -5.12 -4.10
CA LEU A 117 7.14 -4.01 -4.94
C LEU A 117 5.96 -4.40 -5.83
N GLU A 118 6.07 -5.53 -6.52
CA GLU A 118 5.01 -6.04 -7.39
C GLU A 118 3.77 -6.39 -6.58
N TYR A 119 3.94 -6.99 -5.40
CA TYR A 119 2.84 -7.24 -4.48
C TYR A 119 2.13 -5.95 -4.08
N LEU A 120 2.85 -4.94 -3.56
CA LEU A 120 2.26 -3.69 -3.09
C LEU A 120 1.51 -2.97 -4.22
N LYS A 121 2.12 -2.91 -5.41
CA LYS A 121 1.50 -2.33 -6.60
C LYS A 121 0.22 -3.06 -6.99
N LYS A 122 0.29 -4.38 -7.14
CA LYS A 122 -0.85 -5.20 -7.57
C LYS A 122 -1.97 -5.18 -6.54
N TRP A 123 -1.63 -5.28 -5.25
CA TRP A 123 -2.59 -5.23 -4.17
C TRP A 123 -3.28 -3.88 -4.13
N LEU A 124 -2.54 -2.77 -4.10
CA LEU A 124 -3.13 -1.43 -3.98
C LEU A 124 -4.03 -1.12 -5.19
N THR A 125 -3.51 -1.30 -6.41
CA THR A 125 -4.30 -1.00 -7.62
C THR A 125 -5.51 -1.91 -7.76
N GLY A 126 -5.38 -3.19 -7.43
CA GLY A 126 -6.49 -4.15 -7.44
C GLY A 126 -7.54 -3.85 -6.37
N HIS A 127 -7.11 -3.55 -5.15
CA HIS A 127 -7.98 -3.24 -4.02
C HIS A 127 -8.76 -1.95 -4.28
N VAL A 128 -8.10 -0.88 -4.73
CA VAL A 128 -8.78 0.37 -5.10
C VAL A 128 -9.83 0.12 -6.19
N LEU A 129 -9.46 -0.55 -7.28
CA LEU A 129 -10.34 -0.74 -8.44
C LEU A 129 -11.51 -1.71 -8.19
N THR A 130 -11.41 -2.61 -7.21
CA THR A 130 -12.38 -3.71 -7.04
C THR A 130 -13.07 -3.73 -5.68
N THR A 131 -12.46 -3.16 -4.64
CA THR A 131 -13.01 -3.09 -3.28
C THR A 131 -13.45 -1.66 -2.99
N ASP A 132 -12.53 -0.70 -3.03
CA ASP A 132 -12.82 0.69 -2.61
C ASP A 132 -13.83 1.36 -3.55
N GLN A 133 -13.74 1.12 -4.86
CA GLN A 133 -14.73 1.61 -5.81
C GLN A 133 -16.18 1.17 -5.49
N LYS A 134 -16.39 0.10 -4.70
CA LYS A 134 -17.73 -0.35 -4.32
C LYS A 134 -18.42 0.60 -3.33
N TYR A 135 -17.68 1.18 -2.38
CA TYR A 135 -18.28 2.10 -1.42
C TYR A 135 -18.57 3.48 -2.03
N ARG A 136 -18.01 3.81 -3.20
CA ARG A 136 -18.10 5.15 -3.81
C ARG A 136 -19.55 5.62 -3.95
N LYS A 137 -20.39 4.78 -4.56
CA LYS A 137 -21.82 5.09 -4.75
C LYS A 137 -22.57 5.14 -3.41
N PHE A 138 -22.13 4.36 -2.43
CA PHE A 138 -22.73 4.31 -1.11
C PHE A 138 -22.48 5.62 -0.35
N PHE A 139 -21.21 6.02 -0.23
CA PHE A 139 -20.81 7.24 0.47
C PHE A 139 -21.29 8.51 -0.22
N LYS A 140 -21.28 8.55 -1.56
CA LYS A 140 -21.87 9.67 -2.30
C LYS A 140 -23.35 9.90 -1.97
N LYS A 141 -24.13 8.83 -1.78
CA LYS A 141 -25.56 8.94 -1.36
C LYS A 141 -25.72 9.43 0.07
N LYS A 142 -24.67 9.33 0.90
CA LYS A 142 -24.62 9.81 2.28
C LYS A 142 -24.05 11.24 2.39
N GLY A 143 -23.68 11.85 1.26
CA GLY A 143 -23.15 13.21 1.21
C GLY A 143 -21.65 13.33 1.48
N LEU A 144 -20.94 12.20 1.58
CA LEU A 144 -19.48 12.19 1.71
C LEU A 144 -18.84 12.35 0.32
N SER A 145 -17.91 13.28 0.19
CA SER A 145 -17.23 13.68 -1.06
C SER A 145 -15.84 14.25 -0.78
#